data_AF-A0A7K1SHA6-F1
#
_entry.id   AF-A0A7K1SHA6-F1
#
_cell.length_a   1.000
_cell.length_b   1.000
_cell.length_c   1.000
_cell.angle_alpha   90.00
_cell.angle_beta   90.00
_cell.angle_gamma   90.00
#
_symmetry.space_group_name_H-M   'P 1'
#
loop_
_entity.id
_entity.type
_entity.pdbx_description
1 polymer ?
#
loop_
_entity_poly.entity_id
_entity_poly.type
_entity_poly.pdbx_seq_one_letter_code
_entity_poly.pdbx_strand_id
1 'polypeptide(L)'
;MWFRKYLQKRRVEKQLKRLTETERQTILEASPLEVFWAQGTGFAILKKDEPDSAKSYVHGIDEMDGRVAEDWIIRQYLLANDENHN
;
A
#
# COMPACT_ATOMS: atom_id res chain seq x y z
N MET A 1 20.65 4.33 -14.75
CA MET A 1 19.37 4.66 -14.07
C MET A 1 18.72 3.49 -13.33
N TRP A 2 19.15 2.24 -13.47
CA TRP A 2 18.54 1.10 -12.78
C TRP A 2 18.88 1.00 -11.27
N PHE A 3 20.10 1.42 -10.89
CA PHE A 3 20.55 1.41 -9.49
C PHE A 3 19.73 2.33 -8.56
N ARG A 4 19.22 3.46 -9.07
CA ARG A 4 18.41 4.40 -8.25
C ARG A 4 17.08 3.75 -7.83
N LYS A 5 16.35 3.16 -8.77
CA LYS A 5 15.10 2.43 -8.46
C LYS A 5 15.32 1.26 -7.51
N TYR A 6 16.43 0.53 -7.68
CA TYR A 6 16.79 -0.57 -6.77
C TYR A 6 17.07 -0.07 -5.33
N LEU A 7 17.81 1.02 -5.19
CA LEU A 7 18.10 1.63 -3.89
C LEU A 7 16.85 2.19 -3.21
N GLN A 8 15.94 2.80 -3.96
CA GLN A 8 14.63 3.27 -3.45
C GLN A 8 13.81 2.11 -2.91
N LYS A 9 13.65 1.03 -3.68
CA LYS A 9 12.93 -0.17 -3.24
C LYS A 9 13.50 -0.71 -1.92
N ARG A 10 14.83 -0.75 -1.80
CA ARG A 10 15.53 -1.23 -0.60
C ARG A 10 15.38 -0.28 0.60
N ARG A 11 15.28 1.03 0.38
CA ARG A 11 15.01 2.03 1.42
C ARG A 11 13.58 1.89 1.96
N VAL A 12 12.60 1.80 1.05
CA VAL A 12 11.19 1.61 1.43
C VAL A 12 11.00 0.33 2.21
N GLU A 13 11.64 -0.78 1.82
CA GLU A 13 11.56 -2.03 2.59
C GLU A 13 12.18 -1.92 4.00
N LYS A 14 13.23 -1.12 4.17
CA LYS A 14 13.79 -0.84 5.49
C LYS A 14 12.88 0.06 6.33
N GLN A 15 12.22 1.05 5.71
CA GLN A 15 11.25 1.90 6.38
C GLN A 15 10.04 1.09 6.82
N LEU A 16 9.48 0.26 5.94
CA LEU A 16 8.34 -0.62 6.25
C LEU A 16 8.59 -1.49 7.49
N LYS A 17 9.79 -2.08 7.60
CA LYS A 17 10.20 -2.89 8.76
C LYS A 17 10.42 -2.11 10.06
N ARG A 18 10.60 -0.79 9.98
CA ARG A 18 10.85 0.08 11.13
C ARG A 18 9.59 0.83 11.58
N LEU A 19 8.56 0.87 10.76
CA LEU A 19 7.30 1.52 11.10
C LEU A 19 6.69 0.85 12.33
N THR A 20 6.33 1.69 13.29
CA THR A 20 5.52 1.31 14.45
C THR A 20 4.06 1.12 14.03
N GLU A 21 3.29 0.38 14.81
CA GLU A 21 1.87 0.13 14.53
C GLU A 21 1.07 1.44 14.38
N THR A 22 1.38 2.45 15.18
CA THR A 22 0.76 3.77 15.12
C THR A 22 1.07 4.51 13.81
N GLU A 23 2.32 4.46 13.35
CA GLU A 23 2.70 5.05 12.06
C GLU A 23 2.06 4.30 10.89
N ARG A 24 1.95 2.98 10.98
CA ARG A 24 1.25 2.16 9.98
C ARG A 24 -0.20 2.59 9.85
N GLN A 25 -0.93 2.70 10.97
CA GLN A 25 -2.31 3.17 10.99
C GLN A 25 -2.44 4.59 10.43
N THR A 26 -1.54 5.50 10.81
CA THR A 26 -1.53 6.87 10.28
C THR A 26 -1.37 6.90 8.76
N ILE A 27 -0.48 6.06 8.21
CA ILE A 27 -0.29 5.93 6.76
C ILE A 27 -1.52 5.33 6.08
N LEU A 28 -2.13 4.30 6.66
CA LEU A 28 -3.33 3.67 6.12
C LEU A 28 -4.52 4.64 6.11
N GLU A 29 -4.65 5.49 7.14
CA GLU A 29 -5.66 6.55 7.20
C GLU A 29 -5.40 7.63 6.14
N ALA A 30 -4.16 8.11 6.02
CA ALA A 30 -3.77 9.13 5.05
C ALA A 30 -3.76 8.64 3.59
N SER A 31 -3.59 7.34 3.38
CA SER A 31 -3.58 6.74 2.06
C SER A 31 -4.96 6.87 1.40
N PRO A 32 -5.03 7.19 0.09
CA PRO A 32 -6.28 7.16 -0.67
C PRO A 32 -6.77 5.72 -0.92
N LEU A 33 -6.00 4.72 -0.47
CA LEU A 33 -6.32 3.31 -0.65
C LEU A 33 -6.79 2.68 0.65
N GLU A 34 -7.68 1.71 0.54
CA GLU A 34 -8.17 0.89 1.63
C GLU A 34 -8.19 -0.60 1.28
N VAL A 35 -8.17 -1.43 2.31
CA VAL A 35 -8.29 -2.88 2.19
C VAL A 35 -9.75 -3.27 2.35
N PHE A 36 -10.26 -4.01 1.37
CA PHE A 36 -11.60 -4.57 1.36
C PHE A 36 -11.53 -6.09 1.30
N TRP A 37 -12.18 -6.79 2.22
CA TRP A 37 -12.22 -8.25 2.18
C TRP A 37 -13.31 -8.73 1.22
N ALA A 38 -12.88 -9.34 0.11
CA ALA A 38 -13.75 -9.93 -0.89
C ALA A 38 -13.96 -11.42 -0.56
N GLN A 39 -15.19 -11.76 -0.17
CA GLN A 39 -15.54 -13.14 0.16
C GLN A 39 -15.28 -14.07 -1.03
N GLY A 40 -14.39 -15.05 -0.84
CA GLY A 40 -14.02 -16.04 -1.87
C GLY A 40 -12.90 -15.60 -2.83
N THR A 41 -12.36 -14.38 -2.69
CA THR A 41 -11.27 -13.85 -3.57
C THR A 41 -10.08 -13.29 -2.81
N GLY A 42 -10.17 -13.14 -1.48
CA GLY A 42 -9.09 -12.61 -0.64
C GLY A 42 -9.26 -11.13 -0.34
N PHE A 43 -8.16 -10.40 -0.24
CA PHE A 43 -8.18 -8.96 0.03
C PHE A 43 -8.06 -8.15 -1.26
N ALA A 44 -9.01 -7.27 -1.51
CA ALA A 44 -8.95 -6.27 -2.56
C ALA A 44 -8.45 -4.94 -1.99
N ILE A 45 -7.73 -4.18 -2.81
CA ILE A 45 -7.30 -2.82 -2.51
C ILE A 45 -8.13 -1.89 -3.37
N LEU A 46 -8.87 -1.00 -2.72
CA LEU A 46 -9.79 -0.07 -3.35
C LEU A 46 -9.35 1.38 -3.09
N LYS A 47 -9.79 2.30 -3.96
CA LYS A 47 -9.67 3.74 -3.77
C LYS A 47 -10.84 4.27 -2.95
N LYS A 48 -10.54 4.99 -1.86
CA LYS A 48 -11.53 5.61 -0.96
C LYS A 48 -12.31 6.75 -1.63
N ASP A 49 -11.69 7.45 -2.58
CA ASP A 49 -12.25 8.61 -3.26
C ASP A 49 -13.16 8.24 -4.46
N GLU A 50 -13.19 6.96 -4.85
CA GLU A 50 -13.95 6.49 -5.99
C GLU A 50 -15.18 5.67 -5.53
N PRO A 51 -16.40 6.21 -5.68
CA PRO A 51 -17.62 5.51 -5.27
C PRO A 51 -18.01 4.36 -6.21
N ASP A 52 -17.51 4.34 -7.45
CA ASP A 52 -17.76 3.24 -8.38
C ASP A 52 -16.82 2.07 -8.06
N SER A 53 -17.37 0.97 -7.52
CA SER A 53 -16.60 -0.20 -7.09
C SER A 53 -15.76 -0.84 -8.19
N ALA A 54 -16.19 -0.74 -9.45
CA ALA A 54 -15.43 -1.26 -10.58
C ALA A 54 -14.21 -0.38 -10.89
N LYS A 55 -14.30 0.93 -10.63
CA LYS A 55 -13.22 1.89 -10.84
C LYS A 55 -12.32 2.07 -9.61
N SER A 56 -12.85 1.80 -8.42
CA SER A 56 -12.11 1.90 -7.19
C SER A 56 -11.11 0.75 -7.05
N TYR A 57 -11.34 -0.39 -7.71
CA TYR A 57 -10.43 -1.53 -7.70
C TYR A 57 -9.04 -1.19 -8.26
N VAL A 58 -8.02 -1.39 -7.42
CA VAL A 58 -6.61 -1.19 -7.79
C VAL A 58 -5.89 -2.51 -7.95
N HIS A 59 -6.01 -3.38 -6.94
CA HIS A 59 -5.24 -4.62 -6.90
C HIS A 59 -5.91 -5.66 -6.01
N GLY A 60 -5.76 -6.94 -6.36
CA GLY A 60 -6.18 -8.07 -5.54
C GLY A 60 -4.97 -8.76 -4.93
N ILE A 61 -5.05 -9.04 -3.64
CA ILE A 61 -4.10 -9.86 -2.90
C ILE A 61 -4.81 -11.18 -2.58
N ASP A 62 -4.38 -12.23 -3.27
CA ASP A 62 -4.87 -13.60 -3.10
C ASP A 62 -4.21 -14.27 -1.87
N GLU A 63 -4.10 -13.52 -0.77
CA GLU A 63 -3.58 -13.98 0.51
C GLU A 63 -4.67 -13.85 1.58
N MET A 64 -4.65 -14.77 2.54
CA MET A 64 -5.59 -14.75 3.67
C MET A 64 -5.15 -13.80 4.79
N ASP A 65 -4.05 -13.06 4.63
CA ASP A 65 -3.54 -12.12 5.62
C ASP A 65 -3.75 -10.66 5.18
N GLY A 66 -4.65 -9.97 5.87
CA GLY A 66 -4.96 -8.55 5.61
C GLY A 66 -3.74 -7.66 5.82
N ARG A 67 -2.77 -8.10 6.64
CA ARG A 67 -1.53 -7.37 6.87
C ARG A 67 -0.68 -7.24 5.62
N VAL A 68 -0.77 -8.19 4.69
CA VAL A 68 -0.06 -8.12 3.41
C VAL A 68 -0.71 -7.10 2.48
N ALA A 69 -2.04 -6.98 2.50
CA ALA A 69 -2.75 -5.90 1.81
C ALA A 69 -2.40 -4.52 2.37
N GLU A 70 -2.34 -4.39 3.70
CA GLU A 70 -1.90 -3.16 4.36
C GLU A 70 -0.44 -2.81 4.04
N ASP A 71 0.47 -3.79 4.10
CA ASP A 71 1.89 -3.60 3.75
C ASP A 71 2.05 -3.12 2.32
N TRP A 72 1.23 -3.64 1.40
CA TRP A 72 1.23 -3.20 0.02
C TRP A 72 0.81 -1.73 -0.09
N ILE A 73 -0.27 -1.32 0.60
CA ILE A 73 -0.73 0.08 0.61
C ILE A 73 0.35 1.01 1.16
N ILE A 74 0.92 0.66 2.31
CA ILE A 74 1.99 1.44 2.96
C ILE A 74 3.20 1.55 2.04
N ARG A 75 3.56 0.47 1.34
CA ARG A 75 4.65 0.48 0.36
C ARG A 75 4.38 1.45 -0.79
N GLN A 76 3.17 1.45 -1.36
CA GLN A 76 2.82 2.39 -2.44
C GLN A 76 2.87 3.83 -1.95
N TYR A 77 2.35 4.09 -0.75
CA TYR A 77 2.37 5.43 -0.14
C TYR A 77 3.80 5.94 0.08
N LEU A 78 4.70 5.09 0.59
CA LEU A 78 6.11 5.44 0.78
C LEU A 78 6.84 5.65 -0.55
N LEU A 79 6.55 4.84 -1.58
CA LEU A 79 7.14 5.01 -2.91
C LEU A 79 6.72 6.34 -3.53
N ALA A 80 5.42 6.68 -3.48
CA ALA A 80 4.91 7.95 -4.01
C ALA A 80 5.50 9.18 -3.28
N ASN A 81 5.71 9.09 -1.96
CA ASN A 81 6.33 10.16 -1.19
C ASN A 81 7.85 10.31 -1.40
N ASP A 82 8.58 9.22 -1.69
CA ASP A 82 10.02 9.27 -2.02
C ASP A 82 10.25 9.81 -3.45
N GLU A 83 9.32 9.56 -4.39
CA GLU A 83 9.37 10.14 -5.74
C GLU A 83 9.13 11.66 -5.77
N ASN A 84 8.28 12.19 -4.88
CA ASN A 84 8.04 13.65 -4.77
C ASN A 84 9.21 14.43 -4.13
N HIS A 85 10.22 13.75 -3.58
CA HIS A 85 11.36 14.37 -2.89
C HIS A 85 12.62 14.49 -3.76
N ASN A 86 12.56 14.19 -5.06
CA ASN A 86 13.72 14.09 -5.94
C ASN A 86 13.50 14.76 -7.30
#